data_AF-A0A3D4FDP1-F1
#
_entry.id   AF-A0A3D4FDP1-F1
#
_cell.length_a   1.000
_cell.length_b   1.000
_cell.length_c   1.000
_cell.angle_alpha   90.00
_cell.angle_beta   90.00
_cell.angle_gamma   90.00
#
_symmetry.space_group_name_H-M   'P 1'
#
loop_
_entity.id
_entity.type
_entity.pdbx_description
1 polymer ?
#
loop_
_entity_poly.entity_id
_entity_poly.type
_entity_poly.pdbx_seq_one_letter_code
_entity_poly.pdbx_strand_id
1 'polypeptide(L)'
;MFHNRYSIKCPALQWFAIGSFCLLIGCRESPPQARENSEEDLLDILTVNEPLRYMGSRLTDSSWAKVTFPAPPETVDPSTWTPDGPTIQRYQKADMILLNGAHYAQWIEQAALPITRLFNTTEAYKERWIQRSSVTTHQHGPEGEHEHGIYAPMTWLDFQLAADQATSIAKILSDRWPDHAAKIQAQLVSLRADLLQLHHSMLLIATKLDGIPLLASHPVYEYLAKAYRLDLRAMHWEPEELPPPDQWEALDA
;
A
#
# COMPACT_ATOMS: atom_id res chain seq x y z
N MET A 1 -54.79 -22.01 19.34
CA MET A 1 -56.16 -21.76 19.83
C MET A 1 -56.13 -21.82 21.35
N PHE A 2 -56.43 -20.68 21.99
CA PHE A 2 -56.91 -20.47 23.36
C PHE A 2 -56.36 -21.34 24.51
N HIS A 3 -55.52 -20.72 25.36
CA HIS A 3 -55.88 -20.26 26.71
C HIS A 3 -56.05 -21.39 27.73
N ASN A 4 -55.24 -21.37 28.80
CA ASN A 4 -55.87 -21.43 30.10
C ASN A 4 -55.14 -20.58 31.15
N ARG A 5 -55.96 -19.83 31.88
CA ARG A 5 -55.64 -18.87 32.93
C ARG A 5 -55.78 -19.55 34.30
N TYR A 6 -55.48 -18.74 35.33
CA TYR A 6 -55.91 -18.84 36.75
C TYR A 6 -55.01 -19.71 37.64
N SER A 7 -54.71 -19.37 38.89
CA SER A 7 -54.91 -18.17 39.71
C SER A 7 -54.17 -18.40 41.03
N ILE A 8 -53.46 -17.37 41.50
CA ILE A 8 -53.28 -16.89 42.89
C ILE A 8 -53.40 -17.91 44.04
N LYS A 9 -52.35 -17.98 44.88
CA LYS A 9 -52.39 -17.71 46.35
C LYS A 9 -51.01 -17.85 47.02
N CYS A 10 -50.51 -16.74 47.56
CA CYS A 10 -49.66 -16.68 48.77
C CYS A 10 -50.52 -17.07 50.00
N PRO A 11 -50.00 -17.35 51.23
CA PRO A 11 -48.71 -16.91 51.80
C PRO A 11 -48.00 -17.97 52.69
N ALA A 12 -46.79 -17.65 53.19
CA ALA A 12 -46.46 -17.68 54.63
C ALA A 12 -44.95 -17.51 54.86
N LEU A 13 -44.64 -16.54 55.72
CA LEU A 13 -43.33 -16.19 56.28
C LEU A 13 -42.84 -17.27 57.26
N GLN A 14 -41.55 -17.60 57.25
CA GLN A 14 -40.84 -18.10 58.44
C GLN A 14 -39.35 -17.68 58.40
N TRP A 15 -38.87 -17.29 59.58
CA TRP A 15 -37.64 -16.55 59.90
C TRP A 15 -36.38 -17.42 60.06
N PHE A 16 -35.24 -16.72 60.25
CA PHE A 16 -33.89 -17.12 60.74
C PHE A 16 -32.90 -17.56 59.64
N ALA A 17 -31.61 -17.17 59.62
CA ALA A 17 -30.75 -16.47 60.57
C ALA A 17 -29.62 -15.71 59.84
N ILE A 18 -29.11 -14.68 60.51
CA ILE A 18 -28.01 -13.80 60.08
C ILE A 18 -26.68 -14.56 60.19
N GLY A 19 -25.95 -14.64 59.08
CA GLY A 19 -24.54 -15.05 59.03
C GLY A 19 -23.72 -13.96 58.34
N SER A 20 -23.09 -13.09 59.13
CA SER A 20 -22.18 -12.05 58.63
C SER A 20 -20.83 -12.70 58.31
N PHE A 21 -20.51 -12.82 57.02
CA PHE A 21 -19.20 -13.24 56.53
C PHE A 21 -18.48 -12.02 55.98
N CYS A 22 -17.62 -11.41 56.80
CA CYS A 22 -16.73 -10.32 56.39
C CYS A 22 -15.61 -10.86 55.50
N LEU A 23 -15.78 -10.78 54.18
CA LEU A 23 -14.71 -10.94 53.20
C LEU A 23 -13.86 -9.66 53.17
N LEU A 24 -12.67 -9.73 53.74
CA LEU A 24 -11.62 -8.72 53.57
C LEU A 24 -11.04 -8.86 52.15
N ILE A 25 -11.63 -8.16 51.19
CA ILE A 25 -11.07 -8.00 49.84
C ILE A 25 -10.01 -6.90 49.92
N GLY A 26 -8.74 -7.29 49.97
CA GLY A 26 -7.62 -6.38 49.78
C GLY A 26 -7.61 -5.85 48.34
N CYS A 27 -7.50 -4.53 48.18
CA CYS A 27 -7.27 -3.91 46.88
C CYS A 27 -5.92 -4.39 46.32
N ARG A 28 -5.98 -5.27 45.32
CA ARG A 28 -4.85 -5.54 44.43
C ARG A 28 -4.93 -4.49 43.32
N GLU A 29 -3.92 -3.63 43.22
CA GLU A 29 -3.80 -2.73 42.06
C GLU A 29 -3.70 -3.60 40.80
N SER A 30 -4.70 -3.44 39.92
CA SER A 30 -4.64 -4.02 38.58
C SER A 30 -3.50 -3.35 37.81
N PRO A 31 -2.67 -4.10 37.07
CA PRO A 31 -1.69 -3.49 36.17
C PRO A 31 -2.41 -2.56 35.19
N PRO A 32 -1.78 -1.45 34.77
CA PRO A 32 -2.42 -0.53 33.85
C PRO A 32 -2.75 -1.29 32.57
N GLN A 33 -4.05 -1.38 32.24
CA GLN A 33 -4.47 -1.83 30.92
C GLN A 33 -3.85 -0.89 29.91
N ALA A 34 -3.04 -1.44 28.99
CA ALA A 34 -2.58 -0.71 27.83
C ALA A 34 -3.82 -0.14 27.13
N ARG A 35 -3.93 1.19 27.06
CA ARG A 35 -4.97 1.84 26.26
C ARG A 35 -4.68 1.50 24.80
N GLU A 36 -5.59 0.79 24.15
CA GLU A 36 -5.65 0.79 22.70
C GLU A 36 -6.00 2.22 22.27
N ASN A 37 -5.16 2.82 21.43
CA ASN A 37 -5.40 4.15 20.88
C ASN A 37 -6.69 4.12 20.06
N SER A 38 -7.57 5.12 20.23
CA SER A 38 -8.72 5.28 19.35
C SER A 38 -8.23 5.62 17.93
N GLU A 39 -9.04 5.32 16.90
CA GLU A 39 -8.66 5.66 15.50
C GLU A 39 -8.37 7.16 15.31
N GLU A 40 -8.89 8.04 16.18
CA GLU A 40 -8.63 9.49 16.15
C GLU A 40 -7.20 9.88 16.60
N ASP A 41 -6.50 9.00 17.32
CA ASP A 41 -5.15 9.26 17.84
C ASP A 41 -4.04 8.71 16.92
N LEU A 42 -4.39 8.04 15.80
CA LEU A 42 -3.43 7.47 14.86
C LEU A 42 -3.00 8.51 13.81
N LEU A 43 -1.72 8.52 13.48
CA LEU A 43 -1.21 9.30 12.35
C LEU A 43 -1.79 8.77 11.03
N ASP A 44 -2.33 9.65 10.18
CA ASP A 44 -2.84 9.27 8.86
C ASP A 44 -1.73 9.47 7.81
N ILE A 45 -1.21 8.37 7.31
CA ILE A 45 -0.18 8.34 6.26
C ILE A 45 -0.86 7.88 4.96
N LEU A 46 -0.91 8.77 3.97
CA LEU A 46 -1.45 8.42 2.65
C LEU A 46 -0.35 8.08 1.67
N THR A 47 -0.64 7.16 0.77
CA THR A 47 0.27 6.77 -0.30
C THR A 47 -0.41 6.93 -1.65
N VAL A 48 0.39 7.05 -2.71
CA VAL A 48 -0.14 7.24 -4.07
C VAL A 48 -0.32 5.94 -4.85
N ASN A 49 0.11 4.81 -4.29
CA ASN A 49 -0.06 3.49 -4.87
C ASN A 49 -0.03 2.41 -3.78
N GLU A 50 -0.39 1.19 -4.18
CA GLU A 50 -0.46 0.03 -3.29
C GLU A 50 0.93 -0.48 -2.83
N PRO A 51 1.99 -0.55 -3.66
CA PRO A 51 3.33 -0.92 -3.19
C PRO A 51 3.83 -0.06 -2.01
N LEU A 52 3.60 1.25 -2.08
CA LEU A 52 3.92 2.17 -0.98
C LEU A 52 3.05 1.93 0.24
N ARG A 53 1.74 1.68 0.06
CA ARG A 53 0.85 1.35 1.19
C ARG A 53 1.32 0.08 1.89
N TYR A 54 1.68 -0.95 1.13
CA TYR A 54 2.22 -2.20 1.64
C TYR A 54 3.51 -1.98 2.42
N MET A 55 4.51 -1.32 1.83
CA MET A 55 5.80 -1.05 2.48
C MET A 55 5.62 -0.18 3.72
N GLY A 56 4.82 0.89 3.64
CA GLY A 56 4.50 1.74 4.78
C GLY A 56 3.83 0.96 5.91
N SER A 57 2.80 0.16 5.61
CA SER A 57 2.09 -0.65 6.62
C SER A 57 2.99 -1.71 7.28
N ARG A 58 4.00 -2.21 6.56
CA ARG A 58 4.99 -3.14 7.11
C ARG A 58 6.00 -2.47 8.03
N LEU A 59 6.19 -1.15 7.90
CA LEU A 59 7.11 -0.31 8.68
C LEU A 59 6.41 0.49 9.78
N THR A 60 5.10 0.35 9.91
CA THR A 60 4.30 0.93 10.97
C THR A 60 3.46 -0.15 11.64
N ASP A 61 2.59 0.25 12.56
CA ASP A 61 1.56 -0.62 13.11
C ASP A 61 0.40 0.20 13.67
N SER A 62 -0.71 -0.49 13.90
CA SER A 62 -1.98 0.11 14.31
C SER A 62 -1.97 0.72 15.71
N SER A 63 -0.86 0.65 16.46
CA SER A 63 -0.76 1.37 17.73
C SER A 63 -0.44 2.85 17.53
N TRP A 64 0.04 3.30 16.37
CA TRP A 64 0.49 4.69 16.20
C TRP A 64 0.26 5.29 14.80
N ALA A 65 0.10 4.49 13.74
CA ALA A 65 -0.16 5.02 12.42
C ALA A 65 -1.08 4.12 11.58
N LYS A 66 -1.85 4.75 10.69
CA LYS A 66 -2.68 4.13 9.66
C LYS A 66 -2.13 4.51 8.29
N VAL A 67 -1.81 3.51 7.47
CA VAL A 67 -1.27 3.72 6.12
C VAL A 67 -2.32 3.33 5.09
N THR A 68 -2.76 4.28 4.28
CA THR A 68 -3.86 4.08 3.32
C THR A 68 -3.48 4.52 1.91
N PHE A 69 -3.80 3.69 0.91
CA PHE A 69 -3.93 4.14 -0.47
C PHE A 69 -5.43 4.36 -0.73
N PRO A 70 -5.91 5.61 -0.89
CA PRO A 70 -7.34 5.91 -0.90
C PRO A 70 -8.02 5.71 -2.26
N ALA A 71 -7.35 5.10 -3.25
CA ALA A 71 -7.99 4.79 -4.52
C ALA A 71 -9.17 3.82 -4.32
N PRO A 72 -10.30 4.06 -4.99
CA PRO A 72 -11.44 3.14 -4.91
C PRO A 72 -11.07 1.73 -5.38
N PRO A 73 -11.62 0.66 -4.78
CA PRO A 73 -11.36 -0.72 -5.20
C PRO A 73 -11.68 -1.02 -6.68
N GLU A 74 -12.58 -0.26 -7.28
CA GLU A 74 -12.97 -0.33 -8.69
C GLU A 74 -12.00 0.37 -9.65
N THR A 75 -10.94 1.00 -9.14
CA THR A 75 -9.91 1.64 -9.96
C THR A 75 -9.22 0.59 -10.84
N VAL A 76 -9.41 0.70 -12.15
CA VAL A 76 -8.84 -0.24 -13.13
C VAL A 76 -7.32 -0.09 -13.22
N ASP A 77 -6.84 1.13 -13.47
CA ASP A 77 -5.41 1.46 -13.46
C ASP A 77 -5.08 2.53 -12.39
N PRO A 78 -4.45 2.12 -11.27
CA PRO A 78 -4.02 3.05 -10.23
C PRO A 78 -2.98 4.09 -10.65
N SER A 79 -2.35 3.95 -11.82
CA SER A 79 -1.34 4.89 -12.33
C SER A 79 -1.96 6.07 -13.10
N THR A 80 -3.17 5.90 -13.64
CA THR A 80 -3.96 6.95 -14.31
C THR A 80 -5.02 7.56 -13.38
N TRP A 81 -5.28 6.92 -12.26
CA TRP A 81 -6.27 7.37 -11.27
C TRP A 81 -6.03 8.81 -10.80
N THR A 82 -7.12 9.59 -10.81
CA THR A 82 -7.16 10.95 -10.25
C THR A 82 -8.16 11.00 -9.10
N PRO A 83 -7.76 11.46 -7.90
CA PRO A 83 -8.64 11.56 -6.74
C PRO A 83 -9.72 12.64 -6.92
N ASP A 84 -10.88 12.40 -6.32
CA ASP A 84 -11.95 13.39 -6.23
C ASP A 84 -11.66 14.49 -5.20
N GLY A 85 -12.50 15.53 -5.17
CA GLY A 85 -12.35 16.67 -4.25
C GLY A 85 -12.25 16.25 -2.76
N PRO A 86 -13.16 15.41 -2.24
CA PRO A 86 -13.06 14.86 -0.89
C PRO A 86 -11.74 14.11 -0.61
N THR A 87 -11.26 13.31 -1.56
CA THR A 87 -10.00 12.56 -1.42
C THR A 87 -8.80 13.51 -1.41
N ILE A 88 -8.79 14.54 -2.26
CA ILE A 88 -7.78 15.61 -2.22
C ILE A 88 -7.79 16.31 -0.85
N GLN A 89 -8.96 16.62 -0.29
CA GLN A 89 -9.05 17.21 1.05
C GLN A 89 -8.48 16.29 2.14
N ARG A 90 -8.61 14.97 1.98
CA ARG A 90 -7.99 14.00 2.88
C ARG A 90 -6.46 14.04 2.75
N TYR A 91 -5.92 14.02 1.53
CA TYR A 91 -4.47 14.22 1.31
C TYR A 91 -3.97 15.52 1.94
N GLN A 92 -4.69 16.64 1.77
CA GLN A 92 -4.31 17.92 2.38
C GLN A 92 -4.23 17.89 3.91
N LYS A 93 -5.03 17.03 4.56
CA LYS A 93 -5.09 16.90 6.03
C LYS A 93 -4.15 15.83 6.59
N ALA A 94 -3.77 14.83 5.79
CA ALA A 94 -2.90 13.73 6.19
C ALA A 94 -1.58 14.21 6.81
N ASP A 95 -1.05 13.46 7.77
CA ASP A 95 0.18 13.79 8.48
C ASP A 95 1.43 13.62 7.60
N MET A 96 1.36 12.69 6.64
CA MET A 96 2.40 12.39 5.68
C MET A 96 1.79 11.84 4.38
N ILE A 97 2.40 12.18 3.24
CA ILE A 97 2.08 11.63 1.94
C ILE A 97 3.35 11.02 1.33
N LEU A 98 3.32 9.71 1.12
CA LEU A 98 4.41 8.98 0.47
C LEU A 98 4.21 8.97 -1.05
N LEU A 99 5.17 9.54 -1.76
CA LEU A 99 5.20 9.63 -3.21
C LEU A 99 6.15 8.60 -3.80
N ASN A 100 5.77 8.04 -4.94
CA ASN A 100 6.62 7.10 -5.67
C ASN A 100 7.74 7.80 -6.44
N GLY A 101 7.61 9.09 -6.75
CA GLY A 101 8.52 9.75 -7.70
C GLY A 101 8.32 9.24 -9.13
N ALA A 102 9.26 9.59 -10.02
CA ALA A 102 9.24 9.24 -11.44
C ALA A 102 7.91 9.60 -12.17
N HIS A 103 7.23 10.66 -11.74
CA HIS A 103 5.94 11.13 -12.27
C HIS A 103 4.79 10.10 -12.23
N TYR A 104 4.81 9.14 -11.28
CA TYR A 104 3.74 8.14 -11.16
C TYR A 104 2.35 8.76 -10.96
N ALA A 105 2.18 9.65 -9.98
CA ALA A 105 0.89 10.25 -9.63
C ALA A 105 0.81 11.68 -10.16
N GLN A 106 0.47 11.84 -11.44
CA GLN A 106 0.51 13.14 -12.14
C GLN A 106 -0.44 14.18 -11.55
N TRP A 107 -1.58 13.76 -11.00
CA TRP A 107 -2.56 14.64 -10.38
C TRP A 107 -1.98 15.51 -9.25
N ILE A 108 -0.85 15.12 -8.67
CA ILE A 108 -0.16 15.88 -7.62
C ILE A 108 0.32 17.24 -8.12
N GLU A 109 0.70 17.36 -9.39
CA GLU A 109 1.18 18.63 -9.96
C GLU A 109 0.08 19.69 -10.00
N GLN A 110 -1.19 19.25 -10.04
CA GLN A 110 -2.36 20.11 -10.09
C GLN A 110 -3.03 20.25 -8.71
N ALA A 111 -2.67 19.39 -7.75
CA ALA A 111 -3.24 19.41 -6.42
C ALA A 111 -2.48 20.38 -5.50
N ALA A 112 -3.20 21.29 -4.84
CA ALA A 112 -2.66 22.17 -3.82
C ALA A 112 -2.38 21.40 -2.52
N LEU A 113 -1.28 20.65 -2.47
CA LEU A 113 -0.85 19.85 -1.32
C LEU A 113 0.23 20.55 -0.48
N PRO A 114 0.28 20.33 0.85
CA PRO A 114 1.34 20.89 1.69
C PRO A 114 2.70 20.25 1.39
N ILE A 115 3.62 20.99 0.78
CA ILE A 115 4.96 20.51 0.37
C ILE A 115 5.72 19.87 1.53
N THR A 116 5.57 20.38 2.76
CA THR A 116 6.23 19.85 3.97
C THR A 116 5.77 18.46 4.40
N ARG A 117 4.72 17.93 3.75
CA ARG A 117 4.17 16.58 4.00
C ARG A 117 4.38 15.62 2.82
N LEU A 118 4.99 16.08 1.72
CA LEU A 118 5.26 15.28 0.53
C LEU A 118 6.65 14.67 0.61
N PHE A 119 6.74 13.34 0.53
CA PHE A 119 8.02 12.64 0.59
C PHE A 119 8.21 11.72 -0.61
N ASN A 120 9.16 12.06 -1.48
CA ASN A 120 9.57 11.20 -2.59
C ASN A 120 10.41 10.02 -2.07
N THR A 121 9.83 8.83 -2.10
CA THR A 121 10.42 7.60 -1.56
C THR A 121 11.51 7.00 -2.44
N THR A 122 11.68 7.50 -3.67
CA THR A 122 12.65 6.98 -4.65
C THR A 122 13.74 7.99 -4.99
N GLU A 123 13.71 9.16 -4.35
CA GLU A 123 14.69 10.25 -4.56
C GLU A 123 16.13 9.79 -4.31
N ALA A 124 16.34 8.91 -3.32
CA ALA A 124 17.65 8.43 -2.90
C ALA A 124 18.37 7.58 -3.97
N TYR A 125 17.64 7.09 -4.99
CA TYR A 125 18.19 6.28 -6.07
C TYR A 125 17.76 6.79 -7.46
N LYS A 126 17.41 8.08 -7.57
CA LYS A 126 16.89 8.66 -8.82
C LYS A 126 17.80 8.47 -10.04
N GLU A 127 19.10 8.35 -9.83
CA GLU A 127 20.09 8.07 -10.87
C GLU A 127 19.93 6.67 -11.49
N ARG A 128 19.20 5.77 -10.82
CA ARG A 128 18.85 4.44 -11.33
C ARG A 128 17.53 4.43 -12.09
N TRP A 129 16.80 5.55 -12.17
CA TRP A 129 15.55 5.61 -12.92
C TRP A 129 15.78 5.32 -14.41
N ILE A 130 14.87 4.56 -15.01
CA ILE A 130 14.89 4.26 -16.44
C ILE A 130 14.17 5.40 -17.17
N GLN A 131 14.92 6.14 -17.97
CA GLN A 131 14.37 7.14 -18.88
C GLN A 131 13.71 6.43 -20.07
N ARG A 132 12.48 6.85 -20.42
CA ARG A 132 11.78 6.40 -21.61
C ARG A 132 12.26 7.21 -22.82
N SER A 133 12.57 6.52 -23.91
CA SER A 133 13.12 7.09 -25.14
C SER A 133 12.10 7.88 -25.99
N SER A 134 10.82 7.84 -25.64
CA SER A 134 9.76 8.66 -26.23
C SER A 134 8.66 8.94 -25.20
N VAL A 135 8.19 10.18 -25.13
CA VAL A 135 6.85 10.49 -24.62
C VAL A 135 5.91 10.01 -25.72
N THR A 136 5.47 8.76 -25.63
CA THR A 136 4.44 8.25 -26.54
C THR A 136 3.09 8.58 -25.93
N THR A 137 2.34 9.48 -26.56
CA THR A 137 0.92 9.66 -26.28
C THR A 137 0.17 8.54 -26.99
N HIS A 138 -0.54 7.73 -26.23
CA HIS A 138 -1.47 6.75 -26.80
C HIS A 138 -2.90 7.22 -26.50
N GLN A 139 -3.80 7.01 -27.47
CA GLN A 139 -5.25 7.10 -27.26
C GLN A 139 -5.75 5.69 -26.93
N HIS A 140 -6.36 5.53 -25.76
CA HIS A 140 -6.99 4.27 -25.37
C HIS A 140 -8.48 4.49 -25.14
N GLY A 141 -9.31 3.75 -25.88
CA GLY A 141 -10.75 3.67 -25.66
C GLY A 141 -11.49 5.01 -25.53
N PRO A 142 -12.68 5.03 -24.92
CA PRO A 142 -13.45 6.26 -24.69
C PRO A 142 -12.84 7.17 -23.61
N GLU A 143 -11.74 6.78 -22.95
CA GLU A 143 -11.15 7.47 -21.78
C GLU A 143 -10.06 8.50 -22.12
N GLY A 144 -9.65 8.60 -23.40
CA GLY A 144 -8.88 9.74 -23.92
C GLY A 144 -7.36 9.56 -23.96
N GLU A 145 -6.65 10.67 -24.24
CA GLU A 145 -5.18 10.71 -24.33
C GLU A 145 -4.54 10.67 -22.93
N HIS A 146 -3.52 9.84 -22.76
CA HIS A 146 -2.69 9.84 -21.55
C HIS A 146 -1.22 9.99 -21.92
N GLU A 147 -0.53 10.92 -21.26
CA GLU A 147 0.91 11.12 -21.42
C GLU A 147 1.68 10.24 -20.44
N HIS A 148 2.62 9.47 -20.97
CA HIS A 148 3.60 8.80 -20.12
C HIS A 148 4.70 9.78 -19.71
N GLY A 149 4.99 9.83 -18.41
CA GLY A 149 6.12 10.59 -17.89
C GLY A 149 7.46 10.15 -18.49
N ILE A 150 8.46 11.04 -18.43
CA ILE A 150 9.82 10.84 -19.00
C ILE A 150 10.53 9.61 -18.41
N TYR A 151 10.10 9.12 -17.25
CA TYR A 151 10.67 7.98 -16.55
C TYR A 151 9.65 6.86 -16.39
N ALA A 152 10.11 5.61 -16.48
CA ALA A 152 9.30 4.47 -16.06
C ALA A 152 9.06 4.58 -14.53
N PRO A 153 7.80 4.52 -14.06
CA PRO A 153 7.52 4.74 -12.65
C PRO A 153 7.44 3.48 -11.79
N MET A 154 7.37 2.28 -12.39
CA MET A 154 7.22 0.98 -11.71
C MET A 154 8.54 0.46 -11.11
N THR A 155 9.25 1.31 -10.36
CA THR A 155 10.58 1.01 -9.80
C THR A 155 10.60 -0.23 -8.91
N TRP A 156 9.47 -0.53 -8.24
CA TRP A 156 9.32 -1.66 -7.34
C TRP A 156 9.38 -3.04 -8.02
N LEU A 157 9.31 -3.11 -9.35
CA LEU A 157 9.47 -4.37 -10.09
C LEU A 157 10.92 -4.84 -10.16
N ASP A 158 11.90 -3.97 -9.89
CA ASP A 158 13.21 -4.39 -9.43
C ASP A 158 13.13 -4.56 -7.91
N PHE A 159 13.15 -5.80 -7.43
CA PHE A 159 12.95 -6.08 -6.00
C PHE A 159 14.12 -5.61 -5.12
N GLN A 160 15.30 -5.37 -5.71
CA GLN A 160 16.38 -4.68 -5.00
C GLN A 160 16.04 -3.19 -4.82
N LEU A 161 15.51 -2.53 -5.85
CA LEU A 161 15.00 -1.16 -5.72
C LEU A 161 13.82 -1.08 -4.75
N ALA A 162 12.91 -2.05 -4.73
CA ALA A 162 11.85 -2.10 -3.73
C ALA A 162 12.40 -2.16 -2.30
N ALA A 163 13.47 -2.93 -2.06
CA ALA A 163 14.15 -2.96 -0.76
C ALA A 163 14.78 -1.61 -0.40
N ASP A 164 15.38 -0.92 -1.37
CA ASP A 164 15.96 0.42 -1.21
C ASP A 164 14.87 1.49 -0.96
N GLN A 165 13.69 1.35 -1.60
CA GLN A 165 12.52 2.17 -1.36
C GLN A 165 11.99 1.98 0.06
N ALA A 166 11.90 0.73 0.54
CA ALA A 166 11.54 0.43 1.93
C ALA A 166 12.52 1.08 2.92
N THR A 167 13.83 1.05 2.64
CA THR A 167 14.83 1.77 3.46
C THR A 167 14.59 3.28 3.47
N SER A 168 14.25 3.86 2.33
CA SER A 168 13.96 5.29 2.22
C SER A 168 12.72 5.67 3.03
N ILE A 169 11.64 4.87 2.94
CA ILE A 169 10.43 5.06 3.75
C ILE A 169 10.76 4.96 5.24
N ALA A 170 11.48 3.93 5.66
CA ALA A 170 11.85 3.74 7.06
C ALA A 170 12.69 4.92 7.61
N LYS A 171 13.59 5.47 6.79
CA LYS A 171 14.34 6.67 7.13
C LYS A 171 13.42 7.89 7.30
N ILE A 172 12.54 8.13 6.32
CA ILE A 172 11.56 9.24 6.37
C ILE A 172 10.69 9.16 7.63
N LEU A 173 10.16 7.96 7.93
CA LEU A 173 9.34 7.71 9.12
C LEU A 173 10.13 7.96 10.41
N SER A 174 11.37 7.45 10.49
CA SER A 174 12.22 7.58 11.69
C SER A 174 12.66 9.03 11.93
N ASP A 175 12.95 9.77 10.87
CA ASP A 175 13.31 11.19 10.97
C ASP A 175 12.10 12.03 11.44
N ARG A 176 10.89 11.67 11.00
CA ARG A 176 9.66 12.38 11.34
C ARG A 176 9.14 12.03 12.74
N TRP A 177 9.25 10.76 13.13
CA TRP A 177 8.79 10.24 14.42
C TRP A 177 9.89 9.41 15.11
N PRO A 178 10.89 10.09 15.73
CA PRO A 178 12.05 9.44 16.33
C PRO A 178 11.71 8.42 17.43
N ASP A 179 10.61 8.62 18.15
CA ASP A 179 10.15 7.72 19.21
C ASP A 179 9.81 6.31 18.70
N HIS A 180 9.51 6.17 17.39
CA HIS A 180 9.23 4.89 16.74
C HIS A 180 10.43 4.28 16.00
N ALA A 181 11.57 4.99 15.92
CA ALA A 181 12.70 4.62 15.07
C ALA A 181 13.23 3.20 15.33
N ALA A 182 13.32 2.77 16.59
CA ALA A 182 13.78 1.42 16.93
C ALA A 182 12.84 0.32 16.39
N LYS A 183 11.51 0.56 16.45
CA LYS A 183 10.49 -0.37 15.95
C LYS A 183 10.50 -0.42 14.43
N ILE A 184 10.55 0.76 13.79
CA ILE A 184 10.66 0.90 12.34
C ILE A 184 11.90 0.16 11.83
N GLN A 185 13.05 0.31 12.51
CA GLN A 185 14.28 -0.36 12.11
C GLN A 185 14.17 -1.90 12.20
N ALA A 186 13.54 -2.43 13.26
CA ALA A 186 13.31 -3.86 13.38
C ALA A 186 12.38 -4.39 12.26
N GLN A 187 11.31 -3.65 11.95
CA GLN A 187 10.39 -3.97 10.86
C GLN A 187 11.06 -3.90 9.49
N LEU A 188 11.93 -2.90 9.27
CA LEU A 188 12.70 -2.74 8.04
C LEU A 188 13.59 -3.95 7.78
N VAL A 189 14.25 -4.49 8.82
CA VAL A 189 15.11 -5.69 8.66
C VAL A 189 14.30 -6.87 8.11
N SER A 190 13.11 -7.12 8.65
CA SER A 190 12.22 -8.18 8.14
C SER A 190 11.72 -7.90 6.73
N LEU A 191 11.21 -6.69 6.47
CA LEU A 191 10.69 -6.33 5.15
C LEU A 191 11.77 -6.43 4.05
N ARG A 192 12.98 -5.95 4.32
CA ARG A 192 14.10 -6.07 3.39
C ARG A 192 14.49 -7.51 3.15
N ALA A 193 14.47 -8.36 4.18
CA ALA A 193 14.77 -9.78 4.02
C ALA A 193 13.78 -10.44 3.04
N ASP A 194 12.48 -10.16 3.18
CA ASP A 194 11.44 -10.67 2.28
C ASP A 194 11.65 -10.20 0.83
N LEU A 195 11.91 -8.90 0.63
CA LEU A 195 12.12 -8.32 -0.70
C LEU A 195 13.38 -8.85 -1.38
N LEU A 196 14.47 -9.03 -0.62
CA LEU A 196 15.70 -9.62 -1.15
C LEU A 196 15.56 -11.12 -1.41
N GLN A 197 14.69 -11.82 -0.68
CA GLN A 197 14.35 -13.20 -1.01
C GLN A 197 13.55 -13.29 -2.32
N LEU A 198 12.62 -12.36 -2.56
CA LEU A 198 11.93 -12.25 -3.86
C LEU A 198 12.93 -11.95 -4.98
N HIS A 199 13.87 -11.04 -4.74
CA HIS A 199 14.94 -10.73 -5.68
C HIS A 199 15.76 -11.98 -6.07
N HIS A 200 16.23 -12.75 -5.09
CA HIS A 200 16.96 -13.99 -5.35
C HIS A 200 16.10 -15.03 -6.09
N SER A 201 14.83 -15.16 -5.71
CA SER A 201 13.90 -16.09 -6.38
C SER A 201 13.71 -15.72 -7.85
N MET A 202 13.60 -14.42 -8.15
CA MET A 202 13.42 -13.93 -9.50
C MET A 202 14.70 -14.09 -10.34
N LEU A 203 15.89 -13.93 -9.78
CA LEU A 203 17.15 -14.26 -10.46
C LEU A 203 17.22 -15.75 -10.87
N LEU A 204 16.77 -16.66 -10.00
CA LEU A 204 16.70 -18.09 -10.30
C LEU A 204 15.68 -18.40 -11.41
N ILE A 205 14.53 -17.72 -11.41
CA ILE A 205 13.53 -17.85 -12.47
C ILE A 205 14.10 -17.33 -13.79
N ALA A 206 14.72 -16.14 -13.78
CA ALA A 206 15.28 -15.52 -14.97
C ALA A 206 16.36 -16.40 -15.63
N THR A 207 17.17 -17.10 -14.84
CA THR A 207 18.15 -18.07 -15.38
C THR A 207 17.48 -19.20 -16.17
N LYS A 208 16.27 -19.61 -15.78
CA LYS A 208 15.49 -20.64 -16.51
C LYS A 208 14.78 -20.09 -17.74
N LEU A 209 14.60 -18.77 -17.80
CA LEU A 209 13.98 -18.05 -18.91
C LEU A 209 15.00 -17.46 -19.88
N ASP A 210 16.30 -17.73 -19.69
CA ASP A 210 17.34 -17.18 -20.55
C ASP A 210 17.13 -17.60 -22.01
N GLY A 211 17.12 -16.60 -22.90
CA GLY A 211 16.82 -16.78 -24.32
C GLY A 211 15.36 -17.07 -24.67
N ILE A 212 14.42 -17.06 -23.72
CA ILE A 212 12.99 -17.22 -23.97
C ILE A 212 12.36 -15.82 -24.12
N PRO A 213 11.78 -15.48 -25.29
CA PRO A 213 11.03 -14.25 -25.45
C PRO A 213 9.77 -14.25 -24.57
N LEU A 214 9.57 -13.16 -23.84
CA LEU A 214 8.40 -12.91 -23.02
C LEU A 214 7.60 -11.75 -23.63
N LEU A 215 6.29 -11.91 -23.70
CA LEU A 215 5.39 -10.89 -24.20
C LEU A 215 4.59 -10.30 -23.03
N ALA A 216 4.55 -8.98 -22.96
CA ALA A 216 3.71 -8.24 -22.04
C ALA A 216 2.68 -7.43 -22.83
N SER A 217 1.48 -7.29 -22.29
CA SER A 217 0.46 -6.43 -22.90
C SER A 217 0.89 -4.96 -22.87
N HIS A 218 1.42 -4.46 -21.74
CA HIS A 218 1.74 -3.03 -21.55
C HIS A 218 3.22 -2.78 -21.23
N PRO A 219 3.75 -1.58 -21.53
CA PRO A 219 5.13 -1.18 -21.23
C PRO A 219 5.28 -0.75 -19.76
N VAL A 220 5.04 -1.67 -18.82
CA VAL A 220 5.14 -1.41 -17.37
C VAL A 220 6.26 -2.20 -16.69
N TYR A 221 6.94 -3.09 -17.43
CA TYR A 221 7.89 -4.07 -16.90
C TYR A 221 9.36 -3.70 -17.12
N GLU A 222 9.69 -2.45 -17.42
CA GLU A 222 11.05 -2.04 -17.78
C GLU A 222 12.07 -2.34 -16.67
N TYR A 223 11.71 -2.12 -15.39
CA TYR A 223 12.58 -2.47 -14.27
C TYR A 223 12.71 -3.98 -14.07
N LEU A 224 11.63 -4.73 -14.27
CA LEU A 224 11.67 -6.19 -14.20
C LEU A 224 12.61 -6.76 -15.28
N ALA A 225 12.43 -6.32 -16.52
CA ALA A 225 13.23 -6.74 -17.66
C ALA A 225 14.71 -6.38 -17.45
N LYS A 226 15.01 -5.16 -17.00
CA LYS A 226 16.37 -4.69 -16.75
C LYS A 226 17.05 -5.44 -15.59
N ALA A 227 16.38 -5.55 -14.44
CA ALA A 227 16.97 -6.14 -13.24
C ALA A 227 17.29 -7.63 -13.43
N TYR A 228 16.47 -8.33 -14.20
CA TYR A 228 16.56 -9.78 -14.37
C TYR A 228 16.97 -10.21 -15.78
N ARG A 229 17.38 -9.27 -16.65
CA ARG A 229 17.85 -9.52 -18.02
C ARG A 229 16.89 -10.37 -18.87
N LEU A 230 15.59 -10.10 -18.76
CA LEU A 230 14.56 -10.80 -19.51
C LEU A 230 14.46 -10.24 -20.93
N ASP A 231 14.34 -11.10 -21.96
CA ASP A 231 13.89 -10.69 -23.31
C ASP A 231 12.38 -10.43 -23.27
N LEU A 232 11.98 -9.33 -22.65
CA LEU A 232 10.59 -8.93 -22.49
C LEU A 232 10.24 -7.82 -23.47
N ARG A 233 9.19 -8.05 -24.26
CA ARG A 233 8.67 -7.12 -25.26
C ARG A 233 7.24 -6.73 -24.90
N ALA A 234 6.98 -5.43 -24.84
CA ALA A 234 5.64 -4.90 -24.62
C ALA A 234 4.93 -4.74 -25.97
N MET A 235 3.76 -5.35 -26.10
CA MET A 235 2.98 -5.38 -27.34
C MET A 235 1.97 -4.23 -27.47
N HIS A 236 1.70 -3.50 -26.39
CA HIS A 236 0.68 -2.44 -26.29
C HIS A 236 -0.72 -2.96 -26.66
N TRP A 237 -1.10 -4.09 -26.06
CA TRP A 237 -2.37 -4.77 -26.29
C TRP A 237 -3.36 -4.47 -25.17
N GLU A 238 -4.55 -3.98 -25.53
CA GLU A 238 -5.64 -3.77 -24.59
C GLU A 238 -6.30 -5.09 -24.18
N PRO A 239 -6.67 -5.27 -22.90
CA PRO A 239 -7.30 -6.52 -22.45
C PRO A 239 -8.64 -6.81 -23.13
N GLU A 240 -9.32 -5.79 -23.64
CA GLU A 240 -10.68 -5.85 -24.19
C GLU A 240 -10.73 -5.68 -25.73
N GLU A 241 -9.58 -5.51 -26.38
CA GLU A 241 -9.48 -5.35 -27.83
C GLU A 241 -8.66 -6.49 -28.44
N LEU A 242 -9.14 -7.01 -29.57
CA LEU A 242 -8.35 -7.98 -30.34
C LEU A 242 -7.19 -7.24 -31.02
N PRO A 243 -5.94 -7.72 -30.89
CA PRO A 243 -4.83 -7.13 -31.63
C PRO A 243 -5.12 -7.17 -33.13
N PRO A 244 -4.84 -6.09 -33.87
CA PRO A 244 -5.05 -6.04 -35.31
C PRO A 244 -4.14 -7.05 -36.03
N PRO A 245 -4.50 -7.50 -37.25
CA PRO A 245 -3.79 -8.57 -37.95
C PRO A 245 -2.28 -8.33 -38.14
N ASP A 246 -1.87 -7.09 -38.36
CA ASP A 246 -0.46 -6.69 -38.52
C ASP A 246 0.37 -6.90 -37.24
N GLN A 247 -0.23 -6.77 -36.06
CA GLN A 247 0.45 -7.08 -34.79
C GLN A 247 0.59 -8.58 -34.55
N TRP A 248 -0.32 -9.40 -35.09
CA TRP A 248 -0.16 -10.86 -35.10
C TRP A 248 0.95 -11.29 -36.06
N GLU A 249 1.00 -10.71 -37.26
CA GLU A 249 2.07 -10.99 -38.24
C GLU A 249 3.46 -10.62 -37.70
N ALA A 250 3.56 -9.55 -36.90
CA ALA A 250 4.81 -9.14 -36.25
C ALA A 250 5.33 -10.12 -35.18
N LEU A 251 4.50 -11.04 -34.68
CA LEU A 251 4.92 -12.11 -33.76
C LEU A 251 5.49 -13.34 -34.48
N ASP A 252 5.07 -13.58 -35.72
CA ASP A 252 5.50 -14.72 -36.53
C ASP A 252 6.81 -14.47 -37.30
N ALA A 253 7.28 -13.22 -37.32
CA ALA A 253 8.48 -12.75 -38.04
C ALA A 253 9.76 -12.77 -37.17
#